data_AF-A0A9Q0VXZ7-F1
#
_entry.id   AF-A0A9Q0VXZ7-F1
#
_cell.length_a   1.000
_cell.length_b   1.000
_cell.length_c   1.000
_cell.angle_alpha   90.00
_cell.angle_beta   90.00
_cell.angle_gamma   90.00
#
_symmetry.space_group_name_H-M   'P 1'
#
loop_
_entity.id
_entity.type
_entity.pdbx_description
1 polymer ?
#
loop_
_entity_poly.entity_id
_entity_poly.type
_entity_poly.pdbx_seq_one_letter_code
_entity_poly.pdbx_strand_id
1 'polypeptide(L)'
;MSGSELEDTVSAQSSVDLVTIAQAMHWFDLHAFYQVKWILKKPYGVIVAWCYTIPEVNDSVDSVLEQFHSIDSEPFWEPRLKLIDDKYRSINFPFEAVEGADHTGPFKFVAEKLMDLDEYLTYLRSWSAYQTAKTKGCGATER
;
A
#
# COMPACT_ATOMS: atom_id res chain seq x y z
N MET A 1 -19.36 -11.30 3.48
CA MET A 1 -20.44 -10.32 3.31
C MET A 1 -21.39 -10.81 2.22
N SER A 2 -22.69 -10.70 2.42
CA SER A 2 -23.69 -11.00 1.38
C SER A 2 -23.83 -9.82 0.41
N GLY A 3 -24.46 -10.03 -0.74
CA GLY A 3 -24.78 -8.93 -1.68
C GLY A 3 -25.72 -7.88 -1.07
N SER A 4 -26.68 -8.31 -0.24
CA SER A 4 -27.60 -7.41 0.46
C SER A 4 -26.88 -6.52 1.48
N GLU A 5 -25.92 -7.07 2.21
CA GLU A 5 -25.12 -6.30 3.18
C GLU A 5 -24.30 -5.22 2.47
N LEU A 6 -23.72 -5.52 1.30
CA LEU A 6 -22.97 -4.55 0.50
C LEU A 6 -23.85 -3.44 -0.08
N GLU A 7 -25.07 -3.78 -0.49
CA GLU A 7 -26.05 -2.81 -0.98
C GLU A 7 -26.43 -1.79 0.09
N ASP A 8 -26.68 -2.26 1.32
CA ASP A 8 -27.07 -1.41 2.44
C ASP A 8 -25.90 -0.59 3.02
N THR A 9 -24.66 -1.11 2.96
CA THR A 9 -23.50 -0.51 3.64
C THR A 9 -22.55 0.25 2.72
N VAL A 10 -22.48 -0.09 1.43
CA VAL A 10 -21.49 0.46 0.50
C VAL A 10 -22.16 1.12 -0.71
N SER A 11 -22.82 0.33 -1.56
CA SER A 11 -23.51 0.83 -2.75
C SER A 11 -24.34 -0.26 -3.42
N ALA A 12 -25.32 0.16 -4.23
CA ALA A 12 -26.11 -0.73 -5.07
C ALA A 12 -25.24 -1.59 -6.00
N GLN A 13 -25.80 -2.70 -6.47
CA GLN A 13 -25.12 -3.55 -7.44
C GLN A 13 -24.77 -2.75 -8.71
N SER A 14 -23.56 -2.96 -9.25
CA SER A 14 -23.15 -2.40 -10.53
C SER A 14 -23.27 -0.86 -10.63
N SER A 15 -23.00 -0.14 -9.55
CA SER A 15 -23.14 1.32 -9.44
C SER A 15 -21.82 2.10 -9.50
N VAL A 16 -20.67 1.43 -9.31
CA VAL A 16 -19.36 2.09 -9.15
C VAL A 16 -18.47 1.82 -10.36
N ASP A 17 -18.05 2.88 -11.04
CA ASP A 17 -17.14 2.77 -12.19
C ASP A 17 -15.69 2.42 -11.79
N LEU A 18 -15.20 2.91 -10.65
CA LEU A 18 -13.81 2.76 -10.22
C LEU A 18 -13.69 2.57 -8.70
N VAL A 19 -12.96 1.54 -8.30
CA VAL A 19 -12.49 1.32 -6.93
C VAL A 19 -10.97 1.45 -6.90
N THR A 20 -10.45 2.23 -5.97
CA THR A 20 -9.00 2.41 -5.81
C THR A 20 -8.54 1.97 -4.44
N ILE A 21 -7.34 1.37 -4.40
CA ILE A 21 -6.66 0.97 -3.17
C ILE A 21 -5.27 1.58 -3.21
N ALA A 22 -5.15 2.78 -2.65
CA ALA A 22 -3.92 3.57 -2.65
C ALA A 22 -3.17 3.35 -1.33
N GLN A 23 -2.15 2.50 -1.31
CA GLN A 23 -1.31 2.23 -0.12
C GLN A 23 -2.05 1.55 1.06
N ALA A 24 -3.06 0.70 0.80
CA ALA A 24 -3.83 0.06 1.89
C ALA A 24 -4.07 -1.44 1.76
N MET A 25 -3.79 -2.04 0.59
CA MET A 25 -4.23 -3.41 0.28
C MET A 25 -3.69 -4.47 1.27
N HIS A 26 -2.47 -4.27 1.77
CA HIS A 26 -1.82 -5.14 2.77
C HIS A 26 -2.53 -5.18 4.13
N TRP A 27 -3.46 -4.26 4.41
CA TRP A 27 -4.25 -4.28 5.65
C TRP A 27 -5.53 -5.11 5.54
N PHE A 28 -5.99 -5.42 4.33
CA PHE A 28 -7.32 -5.99 4.11
C PHE A 28 -7.35 -7.50 4.32
N ASP A 29 -8.50 -8.01 4.76
CA ASP A 29 -8.94 -9.36 4.42
C ASP A 29 -9.35 -9.35 2.94
N LEU A 30 -8.47 -9.84 2.08
CA LEU A 30 -8.68 -9.80 0.63
C LEU A 30 -9.88 -10.64 0.18
N HIS A 31 -10.14 -11.77 0.84
CA HIS A 31 -11.27 -12.62 0.49
C HIS A 31 -12.61 -11.91 0.76
N ALA A 32 -12.71 -11.23 1.90
CA ALA A 32 -13.86 -10.39 2.22
C ALA A 32 -13.94 -9.15 1.32
N PHE A 33 -12.81 -8.49 1.07
CA PHE A 33 -12.75 -7.27 0.27
C PHE A 33 -13.13 -7.50 -1.19
N TYR A 34 -12.74 -8.62 -1.81
CA TYR A 34 -13.07 -8.91 -3.21
C TYR A 34 -14.56 -9.11 -3.50
N GLN A 35 -15.43 -9.10 -2.48
CA GLN A 35 -16.87 -8.95 -2.69
C GLN A 35 -17.26 -7.58 -3.30
N VAL A 36 -16.34 -6.60 -3.30
CA VAL A 36 -16.49 -5.31 -4.01
C VAL A 36 -16.81 -5.47 -5.51
N LYS A 37 -16.52 -6.63 -6.10
CA LYS A 37 -16.99 -7.00 -7.45
C LYS A 37 -18.51 -6.87 -7.64
N TRP A 38 -19.28 -6.90 -6.56
CA TRP A 38 -20.73 -6.70 -6.57
C TRP A 38 -21.12 -5.28 -7.01
N ILE A 39 -20.44 -4.27 -6.48
CA ILE A 39 -20.74 -2.86 -6.75
C ILE A 39 -20.05 -2.35 -8.02
N LEU A 40 -18.99 -3.01 -8.47
CA LEU A 40 -18.31 -2.66 -9.72
C LEU A 40 -19.27 -2.76 -10.89
N LYS A 41 -19.36 -1.67 -11.64
CA LYS A 41 -20.23 -1.53 -12.81
C LYS A 41 -19.93 -2.61 -13.83
N LYS A 42 -20.95 -3.23 -14.40
CA LYS A 42 -20.78 -4.17 -15.50
C LYS A 42 -21.02 -3.47 -16.85
N PRO A 43 -20.26 -3.81 -17.90
CA PRO A 43 -19.10 -4.73 -17.90
C PRO A 43 -17.75 -4.03 -17.60
N TYR A 44 -17.71 -2.70 -17.38
CA TYR A 44 -16.48 -1.90 -17.46
C TYR A 44 -15.95 -1.34 -16.13
N GLY A 45 -16.47 -1.76 -15.00
CA GLY A 45 -16.02 -1.32 -13.68
C GLY A 45 -14.60 -1.79 -13.41
N VAL A 46 -13.75 -0.89 -12.93
CA VAL A 46 -12.33 -1.15 -12.71
C VAL A 46 -12.00 -1.12 -11.22
N ILE A 47 -11.13 -2.03 -10.80
CA ILE A 47 -10.46 -1.95 -9.52
C ILE A 47 -8.96 -1.83 -9.73
N VAL A 48 -8.34 -0.85 -9.06
CA VAL A 48 -6.90 -0.59 -9.17
C VAL A 48 -6.30 -0.54 -7.77
N ALA A 49 -5.23 -1.29 -7.56
CA ALA A 49 -4.44 -1.24 -6.35
C ALA A 49 -3.03 -0.77 -6.68
N TRP A 50 -2.49 0.11 -5.86
CA TRP A 50 -1.09 0.51 -5.95
C TRP A 50 -0.48 0.71 -4.58
N CYS A 51 0.83 0.61 -4.53
CA CYS A 51 1.63 1.00 -3.40
C CYS A 51 2.88 1.75 -3.86
N TYR A 52 3.48 2.46 -2.91
CA TYR A 52 4.84 2.97 -2.99
C TYR A 52 5.66 2.35 -1.86
N THR A 53 6.94 2.13 -2.14
CA THR A 53 7.94 1.65 -1.19
C THR A 53 8.66 2.85 -0.56
N ILE A 54 9.87 2.65 -0.03
CA ILE A 54 10.75 3.75 0.36
C ILE A 54 11.05 4.68 -0.83
N PRO A 55 11.18 6.00 -0.61
CA PRO A 55 11.58 6.96 -1.64
C PRO A 55 13.04 6.76 -2.05
N GLU A 56 13.36 7.12 -3.30
CA GLU A 56 14.71 7.18 -3.85
C GLU A 56 15.09 8.67 -4.02
N VAL A 57 16.29 9.07 -3.61
CA VAL A 57 16.77 10.46 -3.64
C VAL A 57 18.12 10.56 -4.37
N ASN A 58 19.13 9.87 -3.84
CA ASN A 58 20.45 9.68 -4.43
C ASN A 58 21.24 8.66 -3.58
N ASP A 59 22.29 8.07 -4.16
CA ASP A 59 23.08 7.00 -3.54
C ASP A 59 23.47 7.27 -2.07
N SER A 60 23.84 8.51 -1.73
CA SER A 60 24.29 8.85 -0.38
C SER A 60 23.16 8.84 0.66
N VAL A 61 21.98 9.34 0.27
CA VAL A 61 20.78 9.35 1.14
C VAL A 61 20.14 7.97 1.17
N ASP A 62 20.08 7.30 0.02
CA ASP A 62 19.42 6.01 -0.15
C ASP A 62 20.13 4.92 0.63
N SER A 63 21.47 4.94 0.67
CA SER A 63 22.26 4.00 1.50
C SER A 63 21.94 4.11 3.00
N VAL A 64 21.77 5.34 3.50
CA VAL A 64 21.41 5.57 4.91
C VAL A 64 19.98 5.14 5.17
N LEU A 65 19.06 5.44 4.24
CA LEU A 65 17.67 5.05 4.37
C LEU A 65 17.48 3.54 4.34
N GLU A 66 18.20 2.83 3.47
CA GLU A 66 18.12 1.38 3.35
C GLU A 66 18.55 0.68 4.64
N GLN A 67 19.66 1.13 5.26
CA GLN A 67 20.08 0.66 6.58
C GLN A 67 19.01 0.93 7.64
N PHE A 68 18.49 2.16 7.70
CA PHE A 68 17.47 2.54 8.68
C PHE A 68 16.17 1.74 8.51
N HIS A 69 15.73 1.52 7.27
CA HIS A 69 14.52 0.79 6.93
C HIS A 69 14.65 -0.71 7.19
N SER A 70 15.68 -1.34 6.65
CA SER A 70 15.79 -2.79 6.53
C SER A 70 16.46 -3.46 7.73
N ILE A 71 17.19 -2.70 8.55
CA ILE A 71 17.90 -3.23 9.72
C ILE A 71 17.40 -2.54 10.99
N ASP A 72 17.51 -1.22 11.08
CA ASP A 72 17.24 -0.53 12.35
C ASP A 72 15.73 -0.51 12.68
N SER A 73 14.89 -0.43 11.65
CA SER A 73 13.43 -0.42 11.79
C SER A 73 12.79 -1.82 11.72
N GLU A 74 13.54 -2.86 11.35
CA GLU A 74 13.02 -4.24 11.16
C GLU A 74 12.17 -4.74 12.35
N PRO A 75 12.60 -4.58 13.62
CA PRO A 75 11.84 -5.08 14.76
C PRO A 75 10.51 -4.36 15.01
N PHE A 76 10.28 -3.24 14.34
CA PHE A 76 9.13 -2.37 14.52
C PHE A 76 8.15 -2.42 13.34
N TRP A 77 8.52 -3.05 12.23
CA TRP A 77 7.63 -3.24 11.10
C TRP A 77 6.60 -4.33 11.36
N GLU A 78 5.38 -4.08 10.91
CA GLU A 78 4.34 -5.11 10.89
C GLU A 78 4.63 -6.11 9.77
N PRO A 79 4.56 -7.44 10.01
CA PRO A 79 4.91 -8.44 9.01
C PRO A 79 4.16 -8.30 7.67
N ARG A 80 2.94 -7.74 7.70
CA ARG A 80 2.11 -7.50 6.50
C ARG A 80 2.74 -6.48 5.54
N LEU A 81 3.64 -5.62 6.00
CA LEU A 81 4.31 -4.62 5.15
C LEU A 81 5.29 -5.25 4.16
N LYS A 82 5.71 -6.50 4.37
CA LYS A 82 6.47 -7.27 3.37
C LYS A 82 5.75 -7.38 2.03
N LEU A 83 4.41 -7.29 2.02
CA LEU A 83 3.63 -7.23 0.79
C LEU A 83 3.86 -5.93 0.00
N ILE A 84 4.15 -4.82 0.67
CA ILE A 84 4.55 -3.56 0.03
C ILE A 84 5.96 -3.70 -0.55
N ASP A 85 6.90 -4.28 0.20
CA ASP A 85 8.28 -4.51 -0.27
C ASP A 85 8.31 -5.39 -1.53
N ASP A 86 7.44 -6.40 -1.55
CA ASP A 86 7.19 -7.25 -2.72
C ASP A 86 6.37 -6.57 -3.83
N LYS A 87 5.98 -5.30 -3.64
CA LYS A 87 5.21 -4.49 -4.60
C LYS A 87 3.91 -5.19 -5.03
N TYR A 88 3.28 -5.88 -4.09
CA TYR A 88 2.09 -6.71 -4.25
C TYR A 88 2.20 -7.86 -5.27
N ARG A 89 3.40 -8.26 -5.71
CA ARG A 89 3.58 -9.31 -6.72
C ARG A 89 3.03 -10.67 -6.30
N SER A 90 3.12 -10.98 -5.01
CA SER A 90 2.66 -12.24 -4.41
C SER A 90 1.19 -12.22 -3.99
N ILE A 91 0.52 -11.07 -4.08
CA ILE A 91 -0.90 -11.00 -3.75
C ILE A 91 -1.73 -11.66 -4.85
N ASN A 92 -2.60 -12.60 -4.46
CA ASN A 92 -3.62 -13.10 -5.37
C ASN A 92 -4.62 -11.98 -5.71
N PHE A 93 -4.64 -11.54 -6.96
CA PHE A 93 -5.53 -10.50 -7.48
C PHE A 93 -6.49 -11.09 -8.53
N PRO A 94 -7.69 -11.55 -8.12
CA PRO A 94 -8.58 -12.37 -8.92
C PRO A 94 -9.49 -11.54 -9.85
N PHE A 95 -8.92 -10.52 -10.48
CA PHE A 95 -9.58 -9.67 -11.47
C PHE A 95 -8.91 -9.87 -12.83
N GLU A 96 -9.65 -9.56 -13.89
CA GLU A 96 -9.13 -9.63 -15.25
C GLU A 96 -8.33 -8.36 -15.58
N ALA A 97 -7.39 -8.48 -16.53
CA ALA A 97 -6.71 -7.32 -17.05
C ALA A 97 -7.73 -6.38 -17.73
N VAL A 98 -7.52 -5.08 -17.62
CA VAL A 98 -8.34 -4.10 -18.33
C VAL A 98 -8.16 -4.23 -19.84
N GLU A 99 -9.15 -3.81 -20.62
CA GLU A 99 -9.07 -3.85 -22.09
C GLU A 99 -7.80 -3.13 -22.58
N GLY A 100 -7.02 -3.82 -23.42
CA GLY A 100 -5.75 -3.32 -23.95
C GLY A 100 -4.51 -3.60 -23.09
N ALA A 101 -4.64 -4.27 -21.94
CA ALA A 101 -3.51 -4.73 -21.13
C ALA A 101 -3.30 -6.24 -21.22
N ASP A 102 -2.05 -6.69 -21.31
CA ASP A 102 -1.69 -8.11 -21.41
C ASP A 102 -1.76 -8.85 -20.07
N HIS A 103 -1.68 -8.13 -18.94
CA HIS A 103 -1.72 -8.68 -17.59
C HIS A 103 -2.24 -7.63 -16.58
N THR A 104 -2.52 -8.05 -15.35
CA THR A 104 -3.09 -7.21 -14.27
C THR A 104 -2.06 -6.37 -13.50
N GLY A 105 -0.86 -6.20 -14.06
CA GLY A 105 0.29 -5.60 -13.39
C GLY A 105 1.22 -6.62 -12.72
N PRO A 106 2.09 -6.18 -11.78
CA PRO A 106 2.27 -4.78 -11.41
C PRO A 106 2.92 -3.97 -12.54
N PHE A 107 2.55 -2.69 -12.62
CA PHE A 107 3.17 -1.71 -13.52
C PHE A 107 4.01 -0.73 -12.70
N LYS A 108 5.21 -0.39 -13.15
CA LYS A 108 6.02 0.66 -12.50
C LYS A 108 5.57 2.02 -13.01
N PHE A 109 5.23 2.90 -12.09
CA PHE A 109 5.10 4.34 -12.33
C PHE A 109 5.84 5.09 -11.23
N VAL A 110 6.09 6.38 -11.46
CA VAL A 110 6.87 7.23 -10.55
C VAL A 110 6.00 8.40 -10.12
N ALA A 111 6.03 8.69 -8.82
CA ALA A 111 5.53 9.94 -8.26
C ALA A 111 6.73 10.70 -7.69
N GLU A 112 6.89 11.95 -8.09
CA GLU A 112 8.00 12.79 -7.65
C GLU A 112 7.47 13.93 -6.78
N LYS A 113 8.23 14.26 -5.74
CA LYS A 113 7.95 15.41 -4.89
C LYS A 113 9.26 16.03 -4.44
N LEU A 114 9.39 17.34 -4.63
CA LEU A 114 10.47 18.10 -4.00
C LEU A 114 10.17 18.24 -2.51
N MET A 115 11.17 17.90 -1.69
CA MET A 115 11.13 18.05 -0.24
C MET A 115 12.44 18.67 0.22
N ASP A 116 12.36 19.53 1.23
CA ASP A 116 13.54 19.84 2.04
C ASP A 116 13.83 18.72 3.07
N LEU A 117 14.90 18.89 3.85
CA LEU A 117 15.29 17.90 4.86
C LEU A 117 14.24 17.74 5.96
N ASP A 118 13.58 18.82 6.38
CA ASP A 118 12.60 18.79 7.46
C ASP A 118 11.31 18.09 7.02
N GLU A 119 10.87 18.33 5.79
CA GLU A 119 9.76 17.61 5.15
C GLU A 119 10.08 16.12 5.00
N TYR A 120 11.30 15.79 4.58
CA TYR A 120 11.75 14.40 4.45
C TYR A 120 11.76 13.66 5.80
N LEU A 121 12.32 14.28 6.85
CA LEU A 121 12.29 13.73 8.20
C LEU A 121 10.86 13.62 8.75
N THR A 122 9.99 14.55 8.39
CA THR A 122 8.56 14.49 8.76
C THR A 122 7.86 13.32 8.08
N TYR A 123 8.16 13.05 6.81
CA TYR A 123 7.69 11.86 6.10
C TYR A 123 8.17 10.56 6.78
N LEU A 124 9.45 10.46 7.14
CA LEU A 124 9.97 9.28 7.85
C LEU A 124 9.30 9.09 9.22
N ARG A 125 9.00 10.17 9.92
CA ARG A 125 8.27 10.12 11.21
C ARG A 125 6.83 9.65 11.04
N SER A 126 6.23 9.74 9.86
CA SER A 126 4.87 9.24 9.63
C SER A 126 4.82 7.72 9.44
N TRP A 127 5.97 7.05 9.33
CA TRP A 127 6.02 5.60 9.18
C TRP A 127 5.51 4.87 10.43
N SER A 128 4.79 3.77 10.20
CA SER A 128 4.25 2.96 11.29
C SER A 128 5.35 2.37 12.17
N ALA A 129 6.48 1.91 11.61
CA ALA A 129 7.62 1.47 12.41
C ALA A 129 8.17 2.57 13.33
N TYR A 130 8.28 3.82 12.84
CA TYR A 130 8.71 4.93 13.68
C TYR A 130 7.75 5.15 14.86
N GLN A 131 6.45 5.11 14.61
CA GLN A 131 5.45 5.26 15.67
C GLN A 131 5.49 4.09 16.67
N THR A 132 5.68 2.86 16.19
CA THR A 132 5.84 1.66 17.02
C THR A 132 7.09 1.74 17.89
N ALA A 133 8.23 2.13 17.30
CA ALA A 133 9.51 2.36 17.97
C ALA A 133 9.37 3.41 19.08
N LYS A 134 8.77 4.56 18.76
CA LYS A 134 8.51 5.65 19.73
C LYS A 134 7.63 5.18 20.89
N THR A 135 6.59 4.40 20.60
CA THR A 135 5.64 3.92 21.62
C THR A 135 6.24 2.85 22.52
N LYS A 136 7.00 1.91 21.95
CA LYS A 136 7.68 0.85 22.71
C LYS A 136 8.84 1.37 23.56
N GLY A 137 9.22 2.64 23.38
CA GLY A 137 10.41 3.20 23.97
C GLY A 137 11.62 2.55 23.36
N CYS A 138 12.05 3.01 22.19
CA CYS A 138 13.46 2.88 21.83
C CYS A 138 14.25 3.53 22.96
N GLY A 139 14.81 2.70 23.84
CA GLY A 139 15.72 3.15 24.85
C GLY A 139 16.73 4.08 24.19
N ALA A 140 16.95 5.24 24.80
CA ALA A 140 18.14 6.02 24.57
C ALA A 140 19.34 5.11 24.89
N THR A 141 19.76 4.29 23.94
CA THR A 141 21.09 3.71 23.94
C THR A 141 21.95 4.72 23.22
N GLU A 142 22.56 5.58 24.03
CA GLU A 142 23.83 6.21 23.72
C GLU A 142 24.70 5.22 22.93
N ARG A 143 25.07 5.60 21.71
CA ARG A 143 26.31 5.20 21.09
C ARG A 143 26.99 6.46 20.56
#